data_AF-A0A7K5M8D6-F1
#
_entry.id   AF-A0A7K5M8D6-F1
#
_cell.length_a   1.000
_cell.length_b   1.000
_cell.length_c   1.000
_cell.angle_alpha   90.00
_cell.angle_beta   90.00
_cell.angle_gamma   90.00
#
_symmetry.space_group_name_H-M   'P 1'
#
loop_
_entity.id
_entity.type
_entity.pdbx_description
1 polymer ?
#
loop_
_entity_poly.entity_id
_entity_poly.type
_entity_poly.pdbx_seq_one_letter_code
_entity_poly.pdbx_strand_id
1 'polypeptide(L)'
;AVPAALECPGGSDAWQDVTVDRSSRLCQGQRNPCNSSEQLAWPCPENSECAPDGPGLVQCRCEGPFHGYRCLREGTFPMLLFGGILGAATVSLSLLLWGSQRRKAKSP
;
A
#
# COMPACT_ATOMS: atom_id res chain seq x y z
N ALA A 1 0.03 -26.01 1.99
CA ALA A 1 0.65 -26.88 2.99
C ALA A 1 2.13 -26.53 3.09
N VAL A 2 2.69 -26.51 4.30
CA VAL A 2 4.12 -26.29 4.58
C VAL A 2 4.77 -27.63 4.94
N PRO A 3 6.09 -27.81 4.82
CA PRO A 3 6.78 -29.00 5.31
C PRO A 3 6.45 -29.31 6.77
N ALA A 4 6.33 -30.59 7.15
CA ALA A 4 5.91 -30.99 8.51
C ALA A 4 6.82 -30.43 9.63
N ALA A 5 8.10 -30.25 9.33
CA ALA A 5 9.10 -29.70 10.26
C ALA A 5 8.96 -28.19 10.51
N LEU A 6 8.24 -27.46 9.66
CA LEU A 6 8.02 -26.02 9.80
C LEU A 6 6.68 -25.74 10.47
N GLU A 7 6.62 -24.64 11.21
CA GLU A 7 5.36 -24.13 11.73
C GLU A 7 4.52 -23.46 10.64
N CYS A 8 3.23 -23.32 10.93
CA CYS A 8 2.37 -22.50 10.10
C CYS A 8 2.88 -21.04 10.13
N PRO A 9 2.85 -20.32 9.00
CA PRO A 9 3.16 -18.89 8.99
C PRO A 9 2.30 -18.15 10.01
N GLY A 10 2.90 -17.24 10.78
CA GLY A 10 2.19 -16.53 11.85
C GLY A 10 1.90 -17.36 13.11
N GLY A 11 2.46 -18.57 13.21
CA GLY A 11 2.21 -19.50 14.32
C GLY A 11 0.89 -20.25 14.16
N SER A 12 0.61 -21.17 15.09
CA SER A 12 -0.65 -21.94 15.11
C SER A 12 -1.88 -21.05 15.35
N ASP A 13 -1.72 -19.99 16.12
CA ASP A 13 -2.82 -19.13 16.57
C ASP A 13 -3.38 -18.26 15.43
N ALA A 14 -2.62 -18.10 14.35
CA ALA A 14 -3.07 -17.44 13.14
C ALA A 14 -4.10 -18.27 12.34
N TRP A 15 -4.37 -19.52 12.72
CA TRP A 15 -5.21 -20.46 11.96
C TRP A 15 -6.34 -21.06 12.81
N GLN A 16 -7.45 -21.43 12.18
CA GLN A 16 -8.55 -22.11 12.84
C GLN A 16 -8.21 -23.58 13.10
N ASP A 17 -7.57 -24.22 12.11
CA ASP A 17 -7.20 -25.63 12.17
C ASP A 17 -5.79 -25.84 11.60
N VAL A 18 -5.01 -26.67 12.28
CA VAL A 18 -3.65 -27.04 11.90
C VAL A 18 -3.52 -28.56 12.00
N THR A 19 -3.42 -29.22 10.85
CA THR A 19 -3.25 -30.67 10.76
C THR A 19 -1.85 -31.01 10.27
N VAL A 20 -1.23 -32.04 10.84
CA VAL A 20 0.13 -32.46 10.51
C VAL A 20 0.10 -33.90 9.97
N ASP A 21 0.46 -34.04 8.70
CA ASP A 21 0.72 -35.32 8.04
C ASP A 21 2.24 -35.63 8.03
N ARG A 22 2.61 -36.84 7.58
CA ARG A 22 4.02 -37.29 7.55
C ARG A 22 4.97 -36.35 6.81
N SER A 23 4.54 -35.76 5.70
CA SER A 23 5.38 -34.90 4.85
C SER A 23 5.04 -33.42 4.97
N SER A 24 3.83 -33.09 5.41
CA SER A 24 3.30 -31.73 5.32
C SER A 24 2.39 -31.37 6.49
N ARG A 25 2.45 -30.11 6.88
CA ARG A 25 1.52 -29.45 7.77
C ARG A 25 0.56 -28.59 6.95
N LEU A 26 -0.73 -28.74 7.20
CA LEU A 26 -1.80 -27.99 6.56
C LEU A 26 -2.38 -27.00 7.57
N CYS A 27 -2.46 -25.74 7.17
CA CYS A 27 -2.95 -24.64 8.00
C CYS A 27 -4.20 -24.10 7.29
N GLN A 28 -5.36 -24.17 7.95
CA GLN A 28 -6.66 -23.84 7.35
C GLN A 28 -7.40 -22.79 8.17
N GLY A 29 -8.18 -21.99 7.46
CA GLY A 29 -9.01 -20.93 8.04
C GLY A 29 -8.15 -19.91 8.77
N GLN A 30 -7.39 -19.09 8.03
CA GLN A 30 -6.64 -17.99 8.62
C GLN A 30 -7.58 -17.11 9.46
N ARG A 31 -7.25 -16.91 10.73
CA ARG A 31 -8.03 -16.05 11.63
C ARG A 31 -7.76 -14.59 11.29
N ASN A 32 -8.78 -13.74 11.46
CA ASN A 32 -8.59 -12.31 11.35
C ASN A 32 -7.99 -11.78 12.67
N PRO A 33 -6.72 -11.32 12.68
CA PRO A 33 -6.10 -10.76 13.88
C PRO A 33 -6.79 -9.48 14.39
N CYS A 34 -7.60 -8.82 13.56
CA CYS A 34 -8.38 -7.65 13.98
C CYS A 34 -9.63 -8.01 14.82
N ASN A 35 -10.04 -9.28 14.87
CA ASN A 35 -11.25 -9.72 15.59
C ASN A 35 -10.99 -10.18 17.04
N SER A 36 -9.77 -10.05 17.57
CA SER A 36 -9.45 -10.50 18.93
C SER A 36 -10.05 -9.60 20.00
N SER A 37 -10.79 -10.21 20.95
CA SER A 37 -11.42 -9.53 22.09
C SER A 37 -10.44 -9.15 23.21
N GLU A 38 -9.22 -9.67 23.19
CA GLU A 38 -8.18 -9.33 24.16
C GLU A 38 -7.44 -8.04 23.74
N GLN A 39 -8.03 -6.92 24.10
CA GLN A 39 -7.34 -5.85 24.82
C GLN A 39 -6.04 -5.29 24.24
N LEU A 40 -6.09 -4.86 22.98
CA LEU A 40 -5.51 -3.60 22.55
C LEU A 40 -6.27 -3.24 21.29
N ALA A 41 -7.01 -2.13 21.30
CA ALA A 41 -7.36 -1.49 20.04
C ALA A 41 -6.04 -1.38 19.28
N TRP A 42 -5.87 -2.16 18.20
CA TRP A 42 -4.69 -2.05 17.36
C TRP A 42 -4.47 -0.55 17.15
N PRO A 43 -3.29 0.01 17.50
CA PRO A 43 -3.10 1.46 17.61
C PRO A 43 -3.01 2.08 16.22
N CYS A 44 -4.04 1.84 15.42
CA CYS A 44 -4.28 2.46 14.15
C CYS A 44 -4.59 3.94 14.44
N PRO A 45 -3.95 4.86 13.72
CA PRO A 45 -4.21 6.28 13.86
C PRO A 45 -5.68 6.60 13.54
N GLU A 46 -6.09 7.82 13.88
CA GLU A 46 -7.40 8.33 13.47
C GLU A 46 -7.56 8.22 11.94
N ASN A 47 -8.78 7.94 11.48
CA ASN A 47 -9.11 7.69 10.06
C ASN A 47 -8.43 6.45 9.45
N SER A 48 -8.17 5.44 10.27
CA SER A 48 -7.67 4.16 9.77
C SER A 48 -8.31 2.97 10.49
N GLU A 49 -8.44 1.88 9.75
CA GLU A 49 -9.02 0.63 10.20
C GLU A 49 -7.95 -0.48 10.25
N CYS A 50 -8.10 -1.38 11.21
CA CYS A 50 -7.28 -2.59 11.25
C CYS A 50 -7.63 -3.49 10.07
N ALA A 51 -6.60 -3.95 9.37
CA ALA A 51 -6.72 -4.95 8.32
C ALA A 51 -5.65 -6.05 8.50
N PRO A 52 -5.93 -7.30 8.10
CA PRO A 52 -4.92 -8.34 8.06
C PRO A 52 -3.84 -8.03 7.02
N ASP A 53 -2.58 -8.32 7.36
CA ASP A 53 -1.42 -8.23 6.44
C ASP A 53 -0.72 -9.59 6.26
N GLY A 54 -1.49 -10.67 6.43
CA GLY A 54 -1.00 -12.04 6.39
C GLY A 54 -1.21 -12.77 7.73
N PRO A 55 -0.78 -14.03 7.81
CA PRO A 55 -1.01 -14.86 8.99
C PRO A 55 -0.34 -14.27 10.22
N GLY A 56 -1.15 -13.92 11.23
CA GLY A 56 -0.66 -13.31 12.48
C GLY A 56 -0.13 -11.88 12.33
N LEU A 57 -0.28 -11.24 11.16
CA LEU A 57 0.19 -9.87 10.91
C LEU A 57 -0.97 -8.91 10.68
N VAL A 58 -0.82 -7.69 11.20
CA VAL A 58 -1.79 -6.59 11.09
C VAL A 58 -1.18 -5.40 10.37
N GLN A 59 -2.01 -4.68 9.63
CA GLN A 59 -1.71 -3.37 9.07
C GLN A 59 -2.87 -2.42 9.32
N CYS A 60 -2.57 -1.13 9.40
CA CYS A 60 -3.59 -0.09 9.46
C CYS A 60 -3.80 0.49 8.06
N ARG A 61 -5.02 0.38 7.54
CA ARG A 61 -5.40 0.96 6.24
C ARG A 61 -6.20 2.22 6.47
N CYS A 62 -5.93 3.25 5.67
CA CYS A 62 -6.73 4.47 5.74
C CYS A 62 -8.17 4.18 5.34
N GLU A 63 -9.11 4.72 6.12
CA GLU A 63 -10.54 4.60 5.88
C GLU A 63 -10.98 5.65 4.84
N GLY A 64 -11.95 5.30 3.99
CA GLY A 64 -12.61 6.27 3.10
C GLY A 64 -11.65 7.09 2.22
N PRO A 65 -11.78 8.44 2.18
CA PRO A 65 -10.95 9.31 1.34
C PRO A 65 -9.59 9.65 1.97
N PHE A 66 -9.27 9.09 3.14
CA PHE A 66 -8.03 9.39 3.83
C PHE A 66 -6.86 8.62 3.22
N HIS A 67 -5.67 9.24 3.20
CA HIS A 67 -4.47 8.67 2.61
C HIS A 67 -3.20 9.29 3.20
N GLY A 68 -2.05 8.74 2.81
CA GLY A 68 -0.72 9.22 3.21
C GLY A 68 -0.27 8.72 4.58
N TYR A 69 0.83 9.29 5.07
CA TYR A 69 1.40 8.90 6.36
C TYR A 69 0.38 9.16 7.49
N ARG A 70 0.05 8.10 8.24
CA ARG A 70 -0.95 8.10 9.33
C ARG A 70 -2.34 8.60 8.93
N CYS A 71 -2.71 8.51 7.65
CA CYS A 71 -4.05 8.86 7.17
C CYS A 71 -4.48 10.31 7.47
N LEU A 72 -3.50 11.22 7.52
CA LEU A 72 -3.73 12.63 7.86
C LEU A 72 -4.18 13.48 6.65
N ARG A 73 -4.13 12.96 5.42
CA ARG A 73 -4.57 13.69 4.23
C ARG A 73 -5.93 13.16 3.79
N GLU A 74 -6.81 14.08 3.43
CA GLU A 74 -8.16 13.77 2.96
C GLU A 74 -8.33 14.22 1.50
N GLY A 75 -9.12 13.46 0.74
CA GLY A 75 -9.51 13.83 -0.62
C GLY A 75 -8.61 13.21 -1.69
N THR A 76 -8.67 13.77 -2.90
CA THR A 76 -7.94 13.24 -4.05
C THR A 76 -6.80 14.16 -4.45
N PHE A 77 -5.72 13.58 -4.98
CA PHE A 77 -4.62 14.37 -5.52
C PHE A 77 -5.12 15.19 -6.73
N PRO A 78 -4.89 16.52 -6.80
CA PRO A 78 -5.43 17.38 -7.85
C PRO A 78 -4.66 17.23 -9.16
N MET A 79 -4.87 16.08 -9.83
CA MET A 79 -4.15 15.65 -11.03
C MET A 79 -4.16 16.70 -12.14
N LEU A 80 -5.32 17.33 -12.39
CA LEU A 80 -5.47 18.33 -13.46
C LEU A 80 -4.65 19.59 -13.20
N LEU A 81 -4.61 20.07 -11.96
CA LEU A 81 -3.85 21.27 -11.61
C LEU A 81 -2.35 21.01 -11.76
N PHE A 82 -1.87 19.91 -11.16
CA PHE A 82 -0.46 19.55 -11.22
C PHE A 82 -0.01 19.21 -12.64
N GLY A 83 -0.75 18.35 -13.33
CA GLY A 83 -0.47 17.96 -14.71
C GLY A 83 -0.59 19.13 -15.70
N GLY A 84 -1.56 20.04 -15.47
CA GLY A 84 -1.73 21.24 -16.28
C GLY A 84 -0.54 22.19 -16.18
N ILE A 85 -0.10 22.51 -14.95
CA ILE A 85 1.07 23.39 -14.73
C ILE A 85 2.34 22.74 -15.29
N LEU A 86 2.58 21.46 -14.98
CA LEU A 86 3.75 20.72 -15.46
C LEU A 86 3.76 20.65 -17.00
N GLY A 87 2.63 20.32 -17.60
CA GLY A 87 2.46 20.26 -19.05
C GLY A 87 2.69 21.62 -19.72
N ALA A 88 2.07 22.69 -19.19
CA ALA A 88 2.23 24.04 -19.71
C ALA A 88 3.68 24.53 -19.62
N ALA A 89 4.35 24.29 -18.49
CA ALA A 89 5.77 24.63 -18.31
C ALA A 89 6.64 23.86 -19.32
N THR A 90 6.40 22.56 -19.49
CA THR A 90 7.15 21.70 -20.43
C THR A 90 6.96 22.14 -21.88
N VAL A 91 5.73 22.40 -22.31
CA VAL A 91 5.42 22.88 -23.66
C VAL A 91 6.06 24.25 -23.90
N SER A 92 5.94 25.16 -22.93
CA SER A 92 6.54 26.50 -23.03
C SER A 92 8.06 26.41 -23.18
N LEU A 93 8.73 25.60 -22.36
CA LEU A 93 10.18 25.40 -22.45
C LEU A 93 10.57 24.78 -23.80
N SER A 94 9.80 23.79 -24.27
CA SER A 94 10.04 23.14 -25.55
C SER A 94 9.91 24.13 -26.72
N LEU A 95 8.91 25.00 -26.71
CA LEU A 95 8.72 26.05 -27.72
C LEU A 95 9.83 27.10 -27.65
N LEU A 96 10.26 27.51 -26.45
CA LEU A 96 11.36 28.46 -26.26
C LEU A 96 12.69 27.89 -26.77
N LEU A 97 12.99 26.64 -26.43
CA LEU A 97 14.18 25.94 -26.90
C LEU A 97 14.12 25.75 -28.41
N TRP A 98 13.00 25.32 -28.96
CA TRP A 98 12.81 25.21 -30.41
C TRP A 98 13.02 26.54 -31.11
N GLY A 99 12.42 27.62 -30.60
CA GLY A 99 12.52 28.96 -31.17
C GLY A 99 13.93 29.54 -31.10
N SER A 100 14.65 29.31 -30.01
CA SER A 100 16.01 29.81 -29.83
C SER A 100 17.04 28.98 -30.59
N GLN A 101 16.95 27.64 -30.55
CA GLN A 101 17.83 26.73 -31.27
C GLN A 101 17.64 26.80 -32.79
N ARG A 102 16.40 26.90 -33.30
CA ARG A 102 16.17 27.08 -34.75
C ARG A 102 16.64 28.43 -35.29
N ARG A 103 16.61 29.49 -34.47
CA ARG A 103 17.19 30.78 -34.86
C ARG A 103 18.72 30.70 -34.98
N LYS A 104 19.38 29.90 -34.12
CA LYS A 104 20.82 29.66 -34.19
C LYS A 104 21.23 28.77 -35.37
N ALA A 105 20.35 27.90 -35.86
CA ALA A 105 20.59 27.12 -37.08
C ALA A 105 20.41 27.90 -38.40
N LYS A 106 19.85 29.12 -38.36
CA LYS A 106 19.62 29.97 -39.54
C LYS A 106 20.60 31.15 -39.67
N SER A 107 21.59 31.27 -38.79
CA SER A 107 22.73 32.17 -39.03
C SER A 107 23.83 31.37 -39.74
N PRO A 108 24.36 31.86 -40.89
CA PRO A 108 25.51 31.23 -41.56
C PRO A 108 26.76 31.24 -40.69
#